data_AF-A0AAV0WEJ2-F1
#
_entry.id   AF-A0AAV0WEJ2-F1
#
_cell.length_a   1.000
_cell.length_b   1.000
_cell.length_c   1.000
_cell.angle_alpha   90.00
_cell.angle_beta   90.00
_cell.angle_gamma   90.00
#
_symmetry.space_group_name_H-M   'P 1'
#
loop_
_entity.id
_entity.type
_entity.pdbx_description
1 polymer ?
#
loop_
_entity_poly.entity_id
_entity_poly.type
_entity_poly.pdbx_seq_one_letter_code
_entity_poly.pdbx_strand_id
1 'polypeptide(L)' 'MTDSDSSNSDDEMVLDVLFYLPRPRFFRDRSNPLEDFDDFDFKSRFRLSKETFVFLLHLIGNDLRRSTNRSFAIFQLLT' A
#
# COMPACT_ATOMS: atom_id res chain seq x y z
N MET A 1 -51.31 -9.06 -17.46
CA MET A 1 -50.36 -7.93 -17.52
C MET A 1 -50.67 -6.99 -16.36
N THR A 2 -49.67 -6.25 -15.88
CA THR A 2 -49.58 -5.39 -14.67
C THR A 2 -49.11 -6.11 -13.40
N ASP A 3 -47.80 -6.32 -13.22
CA ASP A 3 -46.73 -5.38 -12.82
C ASP A 3 -46.49 -5.50 -11.30
N SER A 4 -45.59 -6.42 -10.95
CA SER A 4 -45.07 -6.60 -9.59
C SER A 4 -43.92 -5.63 -9.36
N ASP A 5 -44.25 -4.36 -9.08
CA ASP A 5 -43.28 -3.35 -8.62
C ASP A 5 -43.18 -3.43 -7.09
N SER A 6 -42.55 -4.50 -6.60
CA SER A 6 -42.30 -4.69 -5.17
C SER A 6 -40.86 -4.30 -4.83
N SER A 7 -40.72 -3.08 -4.29
CA SER A 7 -39.65 -2.62 -3.39
C SER A 7 -38.19 -2.66 -3.89
N ASN A 8 -37.85 -1.80 -4.86
CA ASN A 8 -36.45 -1.42 -5.15
C ASN A 8 -35.88 -0.35 -4.19
N SER A 9 -36.69 0.19 -3.27
CA SER A 9 -36.32 1.34 -2.42
C SER A 9 -35.19 1.03 -1.45
N ASP A 10 -35.15 -0.19 -0.90
CA ASP A 10 -34.13 -0.57 0.07
C ASP A 10 -32.78 -0.85 -0.63
N ASP A 11 -32.83 -1.43 -1.82
CA ASP A 11 -31.65 -1.71 -2.64
C ASP A 11 -30.98 -0.41 -3.14
N GLU A 12 -31.78 0.61 -3.48
CA GLU A 12 -31.28 1.93 -3.86
C GLU A 12 -30.54 2.61 -2.69
N MET A 13 -31.10 2.50 -1.47
CA MET A 13 -30.47 3.02 -0.25
C MET A 13 -29.14 2.33 0.07
N VAL A 14 -29.07 1.01 -0.11
CA VAL A 14 -27.84 0.22 0.09
C VAL A 14 -26.77 0.60 -0.93
N LEU A 15 -27.17 0.83 -2.19
CA LEU A 15 -26.26 1.28 -3.25
C LEU A 15 -25.66 2.65 -2.94
N ASP A 16 -26.48 3.59 -2.46
CA ASP A 16 -26.02 4.92 -2.05
C ASP A 16 -25.01 4.83 -0.91
N VAL A 17 -25.30 4.06 0.14
CA VAL A 17 -24.37 3.86 1.26
C VAL A 17 -23.04 3.28 0.77
N LEU A 18 -23.06 2.28 -0.12
CA LEU A 18 -21.84 1.70 -0.70
C LEU A 18 -21.05 2.69 -1.56
N PHE A 19 -21.72 3.61 -2.26
CA PHE A 19 -21.08 4.63 -3.09
C PHE A 19 -20.33 5.68 -2.26
N TYR A 20 -20.84 6.01 -1.07
CA TYR A 20 -20.21 6.98 -0.15
C TYR A 20 -19.17 6.37 0.80
N LEU A 21 -19.07 5.04 0.88
CA LEU A 21 -18.04 4.39 1.69
C LEU A 21 -16.64 4.60 1.08
N PRO A 22 -15.62 4.91 1.91
CA PRO A 22 -14.25 4.99 1.43
C PRO A 22 -13.83 3.67 0.79
N ARG A 23 -13.26 3.74 -0.43
CA ARG A 23 -12.77 2.55 -1.13
C ARG A 23 -11.77 1.80 -0.25
N PRO A 24 -11.97 0.49 -0.01
CA PRO A 24 -11.02 -0.32 0.74
C PRO A 24 -9.63 -0.23 0.11
N ARG A 25 -8.61 -0.04 0.96
CA ARG A 25 -7.22 0.02 0.49
C ARG A 25 -6.71 -1.39 0.29
N PHE A 26 -6.31 -1.70 -0.95
CA PHE A 26 -5.58 -2.92 -1.25
C PHE A 26 -4.08 -2.66 -1.11
N PHE A 27 -3.47 -3.18 -0.04
CA PHE A 27 -2.03 -3.13 0.13
C PHE A 27 -1.40 -4.23 -0.71
N ARG A 28 -0.49 -3.84 -1.61
CA ARG A 28 0.33 -4.82 -2.31
C ARG A 28 1.36 -5.36 -1.34
N ASP A 29 1.47 -6.69 -1.31
CA ASP A 29 2.63 -7.31 -0.71
C ASP A 29 3.86 -6.93 -1.53
N ARG A 30 4.90 -6.52 -0.82
CA ARG A 30 6.11 -5.96 -1.39
C ARG A 30 7.24 -6.73 -0.73
N SER A 31 7.90 -7.52 -1.55
CA SER A 31 9.06 -8.32 -1.17
C SER A 31 10.20 -7.40 -0.71
N ASN A 32 10.97 -7.81 0.30
CA ASN A 32 12.12 -7.07 0.79
C ASN A 32 13.35 -7.35 -0.09
N PRO A 33 13.81 -6.40 -0.93
CA PRO A 33 14.91 -6.66 -1.86
C PRO A 33 16.23 -6.97 -1.16
N LEU A 34 16.38 -6.65 0.12
CA LEU A 34 17.56 -7.04 0.90
C LEU A 34 17.58 -8.54 1.21
N GLU A 35 16.42 -9.18 1.29
CA GLU A 35 16.27 -10.62 1.54
C GLU A 35 16.16 -11.41 0.24
N ASP A 36 15.50 -10.87 -0.79
CA ASP A 36 15.21 -11.60 -2.02
C ASP A 36 16.40 -11.73 -2.98
N PHE A 37 17.38 -10.82 -2.92
CA PHE A 37 18.51 -10.77 -3.86
C PHE A 37 19.81 -11.05 -3.14
N ASP A 38 20.71 -11.81 -3.76
CA ASP A 38 22.10 -11.90 -3.32
C ASP A 38 22.87 -10.61 -3.63
N ASP A 39 24.05 -10.41 -3.02
CA ASP A 39 24.81 -9.16 -3.17
C ASP A 39 25.17 -8.83 -4.62
N PHE A 40 25.45 -9.84 -5.44
CA PHE A 40 25.74 -9.65 -6.86
C PHE A 40 24.50 -9.16 -7.62
N ASP A 41 23.36 -9.82 -7.43
CA ASP A 41 22.11 -9.47 -8.10
C ASP A 41 21.58 -8.12 -7.63
N PHE A 42 21.69 -7.86 -6.33
CA PHE A 42 21.35 -6.58 -5.72
C PHE A 42 22.20 -5.46 -6.33
N LYS A 43 23.52 -5.67 -6.42
CA LYS A 43 24.44 -4.70 -7.02
C LYS A 43 24.20 -4.51 -8.51
N SER A 44 23.87 -5.56 -9.25
CA SER A 44 23.52 -5.47 -10.68
C SER A 44 22.25 -4.64 -10.89
N ARG A 45 21.22 -4.90 -10.07
CA ARG A 45 19.89 -4.29 -10.22
C ARG A 45 19.82 -2.85 -9.72
N PHE A 46 20.37 -2.60 -8.53
CA PHE A 46 20.29 -1.30 -7.86
C PHE A 46 21.56 -0.46 -8.05
N ARG A 47 22.65 -1.03 -8.57
CA ARG A 47 23.95 -0.35 -8.80
C ARG A 47 24.64 0.12 -7.53
N LEU A 48 24.29 -0.46 -6.39
CA LEU A 48 24.82 -0.19 -5.07
C LEU A 48 24.87 -1.48 -4.24
N SER A 49 25.79 -1.58 -3.28
CA SER A 49 25.85 -2.75 -2.38
C SER A 49 24.76 -2.66 -1.30
N LYS A 50 24.37 -3.81 -0.75
CA LYS A 50 23.43 -3.86 0.39
C LYS A 50 23.95 -3.06 1.59
N GLU A 51 25.25 -3.14 1.87
CA GLU A 51 25.88 -2.34 2.94
C GLU A 51 25.72 -0.84 2.71
N THR A 52 25.98 -0.37 1.49
CA THR A 52 25.81 1.05 1.14
C THR A 52 24.35 1.47 1.25
N PHE A 53 23.42 0.60 0.84
CA PHE A 53 21.98 0.85 1.00
C PHE A 53 21.60 1.03 2.47
N VAL A 54 22.04 0.12 3.35
CA VAL A 54 21.73 0.17 4.78
C VAL A 54 22.35 1.42 5.41
N PHE A 55 23.57 1.79 5.03
CA PHE A 55 24.19 3.04 5.48
C PHE A 55 23.38 4.27 5.06
N LEU A 56 22.99 4.36 3.79
CA LEU A 56 22.17 5.46 3.28
C LEU A 56 20.81 5.51 3.98
N LEU A 57 20.19 4.36 4.21
CA LEU A 57 18.93 4.25 4.92
C LEU A 57 19.04 4.80 6.36
N HIS A 58 20.12 4.51 7.07
CA HIS A 58 20.34 5.10 8.41
C HIS A 58 20.59 6.60 8.35
N LEU A 59 21.27 7.07 7.29
CA LEU A 59 21.57 8.49 7.10
C LEU A 59 20.32 9.32 6.84
N ILE A 60 19.44 8.88 5.95
CA ILE A 60 18.26 9.65 5.50
C ILE A 60 16.94 9.17 6.11
N GLY A 61 16.95 8.03 6.82
CA GLY A 61 15.74 7.35 7.26
C GLY A 61 14.89 8.19 8.21
N ASN A 62 15.51 9.03 9.03
CA ASN A 62 14.81 9.95 9.91
C ASN A 62 14.10 11.07 9.13
N ASP A 63 14.71 11.57 8.07
CA ASP A 63 14.14 12.61 7.21
C ASP A 63 13.04 12.04 6.29
N LEU A 64 13.09 10.75 6.01
CA LEU A 64 12.05 10.02 5.27
C LEU A 64 10.79 9.76 6.10
N ARG A 65 10.84 9.91 7.43
CA ARG A 65 9.67 9.73 8.29
C ARG A 65 8.68 10.88 8.05
N ARG A 66 7.45 10.53 7.69
CA ARG A 66 6.39 11.52 7.53
C ARG A 66 6.02 12.13 8.88
N SER A 67 5.75 13.44 8.87
CA SER A 67 5.27 14.20 10.04
C SER A 67 3.87 13.80 10.52
N THR A 68 3.08 13.13 9.66
CA THR A 68 1.72 12.68 10.02
C THR A 68 1.45 11.25 9.54
N ASN A 69 0.69 10.49 10.34
CA ASN A 69 0.28 9.12 10.03
C ASN A 69 -1.02 9.05 9.19
N ARG A 70 -1.49 10.20 8.68
CA ARG A 70 -2.81 10.37 8.04
C ARG A 70 -2.98 9.57 6.75
N SER A 71 -1.88 9.26 6.07
CA SER A 71 -1.92 8.51 4.82
C SER A 71 -1.91 7.00 5.02
N PHE A 72 -1.76 6.45 6.23
CA PHE A 72 -1.53 5.01 6.51
C PHE A 72 -0.62 4.31 5.47
N ALA A 73 0.31 5.03 4.84
CA ALA A 73 1.19 4.37 3.87
C ALA A 73 2.21 3.60 4.69
N ILE A 74 2.14 2.28 4.60
CA ILE A 74 3.02 1.36 5.30
C ILE A 74 4.45 1.65 4.83
N PHE A 75 5.37 1.84 5.77
CA PHE A 75 6.78 1.95 5.44
C PHE A 75 7.28 0.53 5.15
N GLN A 76 7.80 0.32 3.95
CA GLN A 76 8.15 -0.99 3.40
C GLN A 76 9.14 -1.81 4.24
N LEU A 77 9.92 -1.14 5.10
CA LEU A 77 11.02 -1.75 5.86
C LEU A 77 10.67 -2.01 7.33
N LEU A 78 9.37 -2.00 7.69
CA LEU A 78 8.90 -2.18 9.07
C LEU A 78 7.91 -3.35 9.25
N THR A 79 7.83 -4.25 8.26
CA THR A 79 7.05 -5.49 8.29
C THR A 79 7.95 -6.67 7.96
#